data_AF-A0A7H0GU57-F1
#
_entry.id   AF-A0A7H0GU57-F1
#
_cell.length_a   1.000
_cell.length_b   1.000
_cell.length_c   1.000
_cell.angle_alpha   90.00
_cell.angle_beta   90.00
_cell.angle_gamma   90.00
#
_symmetry.space_group_name_H-M   'P 1'
#
loop_
_entity.id
_entity.type
_entity.pdbx_description
1 polymer ?
#
loop_
_entity_poly.entity_id
_entity_poly.type
_entity_poly.pdbx_seq_one_letter_code
_entity_poly.pdbx_strand_id
1 'polypeptide(L)'
;MPSLTRVDDLTRGMSSNLRLNEDQYIRLRSVNQIKLARLDEIEYEYTDAEQRRQKAAELEAQYEAECSRILTPTQLSVFRAEQNQQPDQPNKNDSNEGGLG
;
A
#
# COMPACT_ATOMS: atom_id res chain seq x y z
N MET A 1 9.44 -2.24 -15.00
CA MET A 1 9.99 -1.14 -14.16
C MET A 1 8.85 -0.17 -13.89
N PRO A 2 8.48 0.07 -12.63
CA PRO A 2 7.36 0.93 -12.28
C PRO A 2 7.63 2.38 -12.70
N SER A 3 6.58 3.12 -13.04
CA SER A 3 6.75 4.52 -13.41
C SER A 3 7.23 5.34 -12.22
N LEU A 4 8.22 6.23 -12.45
CA LEU A 4 8.77 7.10 -11.41
C LEU A 4 7.68 7.98 -10.78
N THR A 5 6.70 8.41 -11.57
CA THR A 5 5.53 9.15 -11.09
C THR A 5 4.73 8.34 -10.06
N ARG A 6 4.49 7.04 -10.28
CA ARG A 6 3.75 6.19 -9.34
C ARG A 6 4.52 6.00 -8.02
N VAL A 7 5.84 5.85 -8.09
CA VAL A 7 6.69 5.80 -6.90
C VAL A 7 6.60 7.11 -6.13
N ASP A 8 6.74 8.24 -6.82
CA ASP A 8 6.78 9.57 -6.22
C ASP A 8 5.42 9.96 -5.62
N ASP A 9 4.32 9.63 -6.28
CA ASP A 9 2.96 9.87 -5.76
C ASP A 9 2.70 9.05 -4.49
N LEU A 10 3.08 7.77 -4.48
CA LEU A 10 2.95 6.92 -3.30
C LEU A 10 3.79 7.45 -2.13
N THR A 11 5.06 7.78 -2.38
CA THR A 11 5.95 8.31 -1.34
C THR A 11 5.51 9.69 -0.87
N ARG A 12 5.02 10.55 -1.77
CA ARG A 12 4.51 11.90 -1.42
C ARG A 12 3.24 11.82 -0.57
N GLY A 13 2.33 10.89 -0.87
CA GLY A 13 1.15 10.64 -0.04
C GLY A 13 1.54 10.22 1.39
N MET A 14 2.42 9.22 1.50
CA MET A 14 2.94 8.78 2.81
C MET A 14 3.72 9.88 3.52
N SER A 15 4.48 10.70 2.79
CA SER A 15 5.22 11.84 3.35
C SER A 15 4.31 12.88 3.97
N SER A 16 3.19 13.18 3.32
CA SER A 16 2.20 14.14 3.82
C SER A 16 1.53 13.63 5.09
N ASN A 17 1.11 12.37 5.09
CA ASN A 17 0.38 11.76 6.20
C ASN A 17 1.27 11.50 7.42
N LEU A 18 2.46 10.93 7.20
CA LEU A 18 3.37 10.52 8.27
C LEU A 18 4.36 11.63 8.66
N ARG A 19 4.31 12.78 7.97
CA ARG A 19 5.23 13.92 8.15
C ARG A 19 6.69 13.45 8.14
N LEU A 20 7.06 12.69 7.10
CA LEU A 20 8.40 12.12 6.96
C LEU A 20 9.44 13.23 6.86
N ASN A 21 10.60 13.01 7.46
CA ASN A 21 11.78 13.83 7.17
C ASN A 21 12.44 13.39 5.85
N GLU A 22 13.46 14.14 5.41
CA GLU A 22 14.12 13.92 4.13
C GLU A 22 14.81 12.55 4.03
N ASP A 23 15.51 12.13 5.09
CA ASP A 23 16.16 10.81 5.13
C ASP A 23 15.13 9.66 5.07
N GLN A 24 14.02 9.78 5.81
CA GLN A 24 12.92 8.84 5.78
C GLN A 24 12.27 8.81 4.39
N TYR A 25 12.07 9.96 3.76
CA TYR A 25 11.50 10.08 2.43
C TYR A 25 12.35 9.34 1.39
N ILE A 26 13.67 9.56 1.37
CA ILE A 26 14.58 8.91 0.42
C ILE A 26 14.57 7.38 0.58
N ARG A 27 14.64 6.90 1.84
CA ARG A 27 14.61 5.47 2.15
C ARG A 27 13.27 4.85 1.75
N LEU A 28 12.17 5.52 2.09
CA LEU A 28 10.82 5.04 1.78
C LEU A 28 10.56 5.03 0.28
N ARG A 29 11.05 6.01 -0.48
CA ARG A 29 10.99 6.04 -1.94
C ARG A 29 11.63 4.81 -2.57
N SER A 30 12.80 4.42 -2.05
CA SER A 30 13.52 3.24 -2.51
C SER A 30 12.72 1.96 -2.23
N VAL A 31 12.14 1.84 -1.03
CA VAL A 31 11.28 0.70 -0.67
C VAL A 31 10.01 0.66 -1.52
N ASN A 32 9.38 1.80 -1.79
CA ASN A 32 8.20 1.92 -2.66
C ASN A 32 8.50 1.50 -4.10
N GLN A 33 9.65 1.89 -4.62
CA GLN A 33 10.10 1.48 -5.95
C GLN A 33 10.26 -0.04 -6.03
N ILE A 34 10.87 -0.66 -5.02
CA ILE A 34 11.04 -2.12 -4.95
C ILE A 34 9.67 -2.81 -4.85
N LYS A 35 8.77 -2.32 -3.98
CA LYS A 35 7.41 -2.86 -3.85
C LYS A 35 6.68 -2.87 -5.19
N LEU A 36 6.67 -1.73 -5.89
CA LEU A 36 5.96 -1.61 -7.16
C LEU A 36 6.58 -2.49 -8.26
N ALA A 37 7.91 -2.59 -8.29
CA ALA A 37 8.58 -3.49 -9.24
C ALA A 37 8.23 -4.95 -8.98
N ARG A 38 8.22 -5.39 -7.71
CA ARG A 38 7.84 -6.74 -7.32
C ARG A 38 6.37 -7.04 -7.57
N LEU A 39 5.51 -6.05 -7.39
CA LEU A 39 4.08 -6.18 -7.69
C LEU A 39 3.86 -6.38 -9.20
N ASP A 40 4.51 -5.55 -10.04
CA ASP A 40 4.44 -5.70 -11.49
C ASP A 40 5.01 -7.08 -11.94
N GLU A 41 6.09 -7.56 -11.29
CA GLU A 41 6.63 -8.91 -11.52
C GLU A 41 5.61 -10.00 -11.16
N ILE A 42 4.94 -9.90 -10.00
CA ILE A 42 3.92 -10.86 -9.57
C ILE A 42 2.73 -10.87 -10.55
N GLU A 43 2.29 -9.71 -11.02
CA GLU A 43 1.20 -9.61 -12.00
C GLU A 43 1.59 -10.23 -13.35
N TYR A 44 2.86 -10.13 -13.74
CA TYR A 44 3.36 -10.70 -14.98
C TYR A 44 3.63 -12.21 -14.90
N GLU A 45 4.21 -12.68 -13.80
CA GLU A 45 4.68 -14.06 -13.63
C GLU A 45 3.54 -15.03 -13.30
N TYR A 46 2.53 -14.57 -12.54
CA TYR A 46 1.46 -15.42 -12.05
C TYR A 46 0.14 -15.07 -12.75
N THR A 47 -0.40 -15.99 -13.56
CA THR A 47 -1.72 -15.82 -14.18
C THR A 47 -2.87 -16.20 -13.24
N ASP A 48 -2.60 -17.14 -12.33
CA ASP A 48 -3.54 -17.62 -11.31
C ASP A 48 -3.84 -16.51 -10.28
N ALA A 49 -5.13 -16.29 -10.00
CA ALA A 49 -5.56 -15.22 -9.11
C ALA A 49 -5.28 -15.52 -7.63
N GLU A 50 -5.33 -16.78 -7.22
CA GLU A 50 -5.05 -17.21 -5.85
C GLU A 50 -3.54 -17.10 -5.56
N GLN A 51 -2.70 -17.58 -6.48
CA GLN A 51 -1.25 -17.46 -6.34
C GLN A 51 -0.79 -16.00 -6.35
N ARG A 52 -1.35 -15.15 -7.24
CA ARG A 52 -1.10 -13.70 -7.22
C ARG A 52 -1.44 -13.09 -5.88
N ARG A 53 -2.62 -13.41 -5.34
CA ARG A 53 -3.05 -12.89 -4.04
C ARG A 53 -2.11 -13.32 -2.92
N GLN A 54 -1.69 -14.57 -2.91
CA GLN A 54 -0.75 -15.09 -1.92
C GLN A 54 0.61 -14.38 -2.01
N LYS A 55 1.15 -14.23 -3.23
CA LYS A 55 2.42 -13.52 -3.47
C LYS A 55 2.33 -12.04 -3.13
N ALA A 56 1.21 -11.40 -3.44
CA ALA A 56 0.95 -10.00 -3.08
C ALA A 56 0.87 -9.82 -1.55
N ALA A 57 0.24 -10.76 -0.83
CA ALA A 57 0.20 -10.72 0.64
C ALA A 57 1.59 -10.92 1.27
N GLU A 58 2.40 -11.84 0.73
CA GLU A 58 3.81 -12.00 1.13
C GLU A 58 4.62 -10.72 0.90
N LEU A 59 4.42 -10.07 -0.25
CA LEU A 59 5.07 -8.80 -0.59
C LEU A 59 4.64 -7.67 0.36
N GLU A 60 3.36 -7.61 0.72
CA GLU A 60 2.84 -6.59 1.65
C GLU A 60 3.45 -6.76 3.06
N ALA A 61 3.56 -8.00 3.55
CA ALA A 61 4.20 -8.28 4.83
C ALA A 61 5.69 -7.88 4.85
N GLN A 62 6.42 -8.14 3.75
CA GLN A 62 7.81 -7.69 3.61
C GLN A 62 7.90 -6.17 3.56
N TYR A 63 6.99 -5.53 2.83
CA TYR A 63 6.93 -4.07 2.73
C TYR A 63 6.67 -3.42 4.09
N GLU A 64 5.71 -3.92 4.87
CA GLU A 64 5.44 -3.41 6.22
C GLU A 64 6.67 -3.54 7.12
N ALA A 65 7.38 -4.67 7.05
CA ALA A 65 8.61 -4.88 7.82
C ALA A 65 9.69 -3.85 7.44
N GLU A 66 9.88 -3.54 6.16
CA GLU A 66 10.83 -2.50 5.73
C GLU A 66 10.38 -1.10 6.15
N CYS A 67 9.08 -0.77 6.04
CA CYS A 67 8.54 0.48 6.55
C CYS A 67 8.77 0.63 8.06
N SER A 68 8.61 -0.44 8.84
CA SER A 68 8.85 -0.42 10.29
C SER A 68 10.30 -0.10 10.68
N ARG A 69 11.27 -0.33 9.79
CA ARG A 69 12.70 0.02 9.98
C ARG A 69 13.03 1.47 9.60
N ILE A 70 12.10 2.19 8.97
CA ILE A 70 12.26 3.57 8.51
C ILE A 70 11.45 4.53 9.39
N LEU A 71 10.23 4.11 9.73
CA LEU A 71 9.28 4.90 10.49
C LEU A 71 9.57 4.85 11.99
N THR A 72 9.28 5.95 12.67
CA THR A 72 9.21 5.97 14.14
C THR A 72 7.98 5.19 14.63
N PRO A 73 7.94 4.75 15.91
CA PRO A 73 6.77 4.05 16.45
C PRO A 73 5.45 4.82 16.28
N THR A 74 5.47 6.14 16.45
CA THR A 74 4.28 7.00 16.25
C THR A 74 3.83 7.02 14.79
N GLN A 75 4.76 7.13 13.84
CA GLN A 75 4.46 7.11 12.41
C GLN A 75 3.97 5.72 11.97
N LEU A 76 4.52 4.64 12.53
CA LEU A 76 4.09 3.28 12.25
C LEU A 76 2.65 3.03 12.72
N SER A 77 2.25 3.58 13.87
CA SER A 77 0.87 3.51 14.35
C SER A 77 -0.11 4.22 13.40
N VAL A 78 0.25 5.39 12.88
CA VAL A 78 -0.56 6.10 11.88
C VAL A 78 -0.64 5.31 10.57
N PHE A 79 0.50 4.79 10.10
CA PHE A 79 0.57 3.98 8.89
C PHE A 79 -0.32 2.72 8.95
N ARG A 80 -0.29 2.00 10.08
CA ARG A 80 -1.15 0.82 10.29
C ARG A 80 -2.62 1.19 10.43
N ALA A 81 -2.93 2.31 11.06
CA ALA A 81 -4.29 2.81 11.14
C ALA A 81 -4.84 3.11 9.73
N GLU A 82 -4.04 3.72 8.86
CA GLU A 82 -4.41 3.97 7.46
C GLU A 82 -4.57 2.69 6.65
N GLN A 83 -3.67 1.70 6.81
CA GLN A 83 -3.81 0.40 6.15
C GLN A 83 -5.07 -0.35 6.60
N ASN A 84 -5.42 -0.30 7.89
CA ASN A 84 -6.66 -0.89 8.39
C ASN A 84 -7.91 -0.10 7.98
N GLN A 85 -7.77 1.18 7.65
CA GLN A 85 -8.86 2.01 7.13
C GLN A 85 -9.03 1.92 5.61
N GLN A 86 -8.07 1.37 4.87
CA GLN A 86 -8.29 0.98 3.48
C GLN A 86 -9.25 -0.22 3.46
N PRO A 87 -10.50 -0.06 2.99
CA PRO A 87 -11.45 -1.13 3.04
C PRO A 87 -11.09 -2.13 1.95
N ASP A 88 -10.60 -3.30 2.35
CA ASP A 88 -10.83 -4.55 1.61
C ASP A 88 -12.31 -4.94 1.75
N GLN A 89 -13.20 -4.06 1.26
CA GLN A 89 -14.62 -4.36 1.09
C GLN A 89 -15.06 -3.88 -0.29
N PRO A 90 -15.44 -4.80 -1.21
CA PRO A 90 -16.32 -4.40 -2.29
C PRO A 90 -17.58 -3.83 -1.64
N ASN A 91 -17.81 -2.56 -1.96
CA ASN A 91 -18.98 -1.78 -1.64
C ASN A 91 -20.25 -2.63 -1.82
N LYS A 92 -20.83 -3.14 -0.71
CA LYS A 92 -22.23 -3.59 -0.68
C LYS A 92 -23.13 -2.35 -0.52
N ASN A 93 -23.04 -1.43 -1.46
CA ASN A 93 -24.14 -0.52 -1.72
C ASN A 93 -24.80 -1.04 -2.98
N ASP A 94 -25.90 -1.77 -2.80
CA ASP A 94 -27.12 -1.64 -3.60
C ASP A 94 -28.13 -2.71 -3.17
N SER A 95 -29.21 -2.27 -2.51
CA SER A 95 -30.60 -2.75 -2.62
C SER A 95 -31.41 -2.32 -1.39
N ASN A 96 -31.88 -1.08 -1.31
CA ASN A 96 -33.20 -0.72 -1.85
C ASN A 96 -33.60 0.69 -1.44
N GLU A 97 -33.82 1.49 -2.47
CA GLU A 97 -34.62 2.70 -2.46
C GLU A 97 -36.04 2.44 -1.93
N GLY A 98 -36.62 3.47 -1.28
CA GLY A 98 -38.02 3.87 -1.47
C GLY A 98 -39.13 2.95 -0.96
N GLY A 99 -39.78 3.37 0.13
CA GLY A 99 -41.06 2.80 0.53
C GLY A 99 -41.75 3.64 1.60
N LEU A 100 -42.39 4.73 1.18
CA LEU A 100 -43.44 5.41 1.95
C LEU A 100 -44.63 4.45 2.12
N GLY A 101 -45.14 4.33 3.34
CA GLY A 101 -46.38 3.61 3.69
C GLY A 101 -46.74 3.84 5.14
#